data_AF-A0ABD7ZGG2-F1
#
_entry.id   AF-A0ABD7ZGG2-F1
#
_cell.length_a   1.000
_cell.length_b   1.000
_cell.length_c   1.000
_cell.angle_alpha   90.00
_cell.angle_beta   90.00
_cell.angle_gamma   90.00
#
_symmetry.space_group_name_H-M   'P 1'
#
loop_
_entity.id
_entity.type
_entity.pdbx_description
1 polymer ?
#
loop_
_entity_poly.entity_id
_entity_poly.type
_entity_poly.pdbx_seq_one_letter_code
_entity_poly.pdbx_strand_id
1 'polypeptide(L)'
;MFNNNKYKVLIFLLLFSSRLVFSLEPEDLLVSDALSKPCLSGSVQEEDLMSCVSKGYMLAQKKLNFNYKVSIQQENQKIREYLISSQKNGIY
;
A
#
# COMPACT_ATOMS: atom_id res chain seq x y z
N MET A 1 -48.26 5.70 23.01
CA MET A 1 -47.75 4.54 22.25
C MET A 1 -46.69 5.05 21.29
N PHE A 2 -45.41 5.01 21.70
CA PHE A 2 -44.31 5.62 20.95
C PHE A 2 -44.01 4.81 19.68
N ASN A 3 -43.87 5.51 18.55
CA ASN A 3 -43.72 4.92 17.22
C ASN A 3 -42.30 4.33 17.05
N ASN A 4 -42.09 3.11 17.55
CA ASN A 4 -40.83 2.36 17.54
C ASN A 4 -40.23 2.12 16.14
N ASN A 5 -40.98 2.39 15.06
CA ASN A 5 -40.51 2.19 13.69
C ASN A 5 -39.49 3.24 13.24
N LYS A 6 -39.59 4.49 13.73
CA LYS A 6 -38.63 5.55 13.34
C LYS A 6 -37.21 5.26 13.81
N TYR A 7 -37.07 4.81 15.07
CA TYR A 7 -35.77 4.47 15.64
C TYR A 7 -35.17 3.21 15.00
N LYS A 8 -36.00 2.21 14.67
CA LYS A 8 -35.54 1.02 13.94
C LYS A 8 -35.01 1.34 12.55
N VAL A 9 -35.67 2.24 11.81
CA VAL A 9 -35.19 2.69 10.49
C VAL A 9 -33.87 3.45 10.60
N LEU A 10 -33.75 4.34 11.60
CA LEU A 10 -32.50 5.06 11.88
C LEU A 10 -31.35 4.12 12.24
N ILE A 11 -31.60 3.13 13.11
CA ILE A 11 -30.61 2.12 13.49
C ILE A 11 -30.23 1.26 12.26
N PHE A 12 -31.19 0.87 11.44
CA PHE A 12 -30.92 0.12 10.20
C PHE A 12 -30.05 0.91 9.23
N LEU A 13 -30.33 2.20 9.02
CA LEU A 13 -29.53 3.08 8.17
C LEU A 13 -28.10 3.26 8.69
N LEU A 14 -27.93 3.44 10.01
CA LEU A 14 -26.61 3.56 10.64
C LEU A 14 -25.79 2.27 10.56
N LEU A 15 -26.45 1.11 10.68
CA LEU A 15 -25.78 -0.19 10.55
C LEU A 15 -25.42 -0.49 9.09
N PHE A 16 -26.23 -0.06 8.12
CA PHE A 16 -25.94 -0.27 6.69
C PHE A 16 -24.90 0.71 6.13
N SER A 17 -24.82 1.94 6.62
CA SER A 17 -23.79 2.90 6.16
C SER A 17 -22.37 2.46 6.51
N SER A 18 -22.19 1.74 7.63
CA SER A 18 -20.89 1.17 8.02
C SER A 18 -20.39 0.04 7.10
N ARG A 19 -21.28 -0.54 6.27
CA ARG A 19 -20.94 -1.58 5.28
C ARG A 19 -20.50 -0.99 3.93
N LEU A 20 -20.61 0.32 3.74
CA LEU A 20 -20.24 1.01 2.50
C LEU A 20 -18.87 1.68 2.58
N VAL A 21 -17.99 1.20 3.47
CA VAL A 21 -16.58 1.60 3.45
C VAL A 21 -15.95 0.91 2.24
N PHE A 22 -15.91 1.61 1.11
CA PHE A 22 -15.07 1.22 0.00
C PHE A 22 -13.62 1.21 0.50
N SER A 23 -12.99 0.03 0.46
CA SER A 23 -11.56 -0.10 0.69
C SER A 23 -10.86 0.50 -0.51
N LEU A 24 -10.59 1.81 -0.46
CA LEU A 24 -9.72 2.45 -1.43
C LEU A 24 -8.29 2.09 -1.09
N GLU A 25 -7.59 1.49 -2.04
CA GLU A 25 -6.14 1.35 -1.91
C GLU A 25 -5.52 2.74 -2.11
N PRO A 26 -4.44 3.10 -1.40
CA PRO A 26 -3.78 4.38 -1.58
C PRO A 26 -3.33 4.60 -3.04
N GLU A 27 -3.07 3.52 -3.77
CA GLU A 27 -2.75 3.48 -5.20
C GLU A 27 -3.89 4.02 -6.08
N ASP A 28 -5.15 3.81 -5.69
CA ASP A 28 -6.33 4.27 -6.43
C ASP A 28 -6.47 5.80 -6.44
N LEU A 29 -5.81 6.46 -5.48
CA LEU A 29 -5.85 7.92 -5.29
C LEU A 29 -4.63 8.63 -5.91
N LEU A 30 -3.67 7.88 -6.47
CA LEU A 30 -2.44 8.46 -6.99
C LEU A 30 -2.64 9.08 -8.37
N VAL A 31 -1.97 10.19 -8.60
CA VAL A 31 -1.85 10.80 -9.93
C VAL A 31 -0.89 9.94 -10.77
N SER A 32 -1.39 9.36 -11.86
CA SER A 32 -0.65 8.40 -12.71
C SER A 32 0.71 8.94 -13.20
N ASP A 33 0.77 10.24 -13.51
CA ASP A 33 1.93 10.89 -14.11
C ASP A 33 2.78 11.68 -13.08
N ALA A 34 2.59 11.41 -11.78
CA ALA A 34 3.28 12.15 -10.72
C ALA A 34 4.81 12.07 -10.78
N LEU A 35 5.36 10.97 -11.32
CA LEU A 35 6.80 10.81 -11.49
C LEU A 35 7.40 11.81 -12.49
N SER A 36 6.70 12.09 -13.59
CA SER A 36 7.17 12.97 -14.66
C SER A 36 6.84 14.43 -14.41
N LYS A 37 5.76 14.72 -13.69
CA LYS A 37 5.36 16.09 -13.38
C LYS A 37 6.26 16.71 -12.29
N PRO A 38 6.70 17.97 -12.45
CA PRO A 38 7.22 18.73 -11.33
C PRO A 38 6.09 19.00 -10.34
N CYS A 39 6.43 19.13 -9.06
CA CYS A 39 5.48 19.54 -8.04
C CYS A 39 6.20 20.43 -7.02
N LEU A 40 5.49 21.35 -6.37
CA LEU A 40 6.06 22.29 -5.42
C LEU A 40 5.80 21.81 -3.98
N SER A 41 6.87 21.41 -3.28
CA SER A 41 6.76 20.97 -1.89
C SER A 41 6.24 22.10 -1.00
N GLY A 42 5.13 21.85 -0.29
CA GLY A 42 4.47 22.84 0.58
C GLY A 42 3.41 23.69 -0.12
N SER A 43 3.06 23.38 -1.36
CA SER A 43 1.93 24.00 -2.04
C SER A 43 0.61 23.66 -1.36
N VAL A 44 -0.27 24.67 -1.27
CA VAL A 44 -1.64 24.53 -0.76
C VAL A 44 -2.64 24.22 -1.87
N GLN A 45 -2.18 24.20 -3.14
CA GLN A 45 -3.02 23.85 -4.27
C GLN A 45 -3.19 22.34 -4.31
N GLU A 46 -4.45 21.89 -4.33
CA GLU A 46 -4.81 20.47 -4.24
C GLU A 46 -4.13 19.63 -5.33
N GLU A 47 -4.14 20.11 -6.58
CA GLU A 47 -3.52 19.42 -7.71
C GLU A 47 -2.01 19.18 -7.53
N ASP A 48 -1.31 20.19 -7.01
CA ASP A 48 0.13 20.16 -6.80
C ASP A 48 0.50 19.31 -5.56
N LEU A 49 -0.33 19.41 -4.51
CA LEU A 49 -0.24 18.55 -3.33
C LEU A 49 -0.43 17.08 -3.69
N MET A 50 -1.49 16.75 -4.44
CA MET A 50 -1.78 15.40 -4.89
C MET A 50 -0.65 14.85 -5.78
N SER A 51 -0.12 15.67 -6.68
CA SER A 51 1.05 15.33 -7.50
C SER A 51 2.28 15.02 -6.64
N CYS A 52 2.59 15.86 -5.65
CA CYS A 52 3.74 15.67 -4.76
C CYS A 52 3.62 14.43 -3.87
N VAL A 53 2.46 14.22 -3.24
CA VAL A 53 2.21 13.05 -2.40
C VAL A 53 2.32 11.78 -3.25
N SER A 54 1.71 11.80 -4.44
CA SER A 54 1.77 10.67 -5.38
C SER A 54 3.20 10.34 -5.80
N LYS A 55 3.99 11.37 -6.14
CA LYS A 55 5.39 11.21 -6.51
C LYS A 55 6.22 10.61 -5.37
N GLY A 56 6.05 11.12 -4.17
CA GLY A 56 6.74 10.61 -2.97
C GLY A 56 6.40 9.16 -2.71
N TYR A 57 5.11 8.81 -2.77
CA TYR A 57 4.62 7.45 -2.61
C TYR A 57 5.24 6.50 -3.65
N MET A 58 5.15 6.84 -4.94
CA MET A 58 5.68 5.99 -6.03
C MET A 58 7.19 5.78 -5.91
N LEU A 59 7.95 6.81 -5.53
CA LEU A 59 9.39 6.70 -5.30
C LEU A 59 9.72 5.78 -4.11
N ALA A 60 8.98 5.91 -3.01
CA ALA A 60 9.13 5.05 -1.84
C ALA A 60 8.81 3.59 -2.18
N GLN A 61 7.70 3.34 -2.90
CA GLN A 61 7.30 2.00 -3.33
C GLN A 61 8.34 1.37 -4.27
N LYS A 62 8.87 2.15 -5.22
CA LYS A 62 9.93 1.68 -6.12
C LYS A 62 11.19 1.28 -5.34
N LYS A 63 11.59 2.10 -4.36
CA LYS A 63 12.75 1.80 -3.48
C LYS A 63 12.51 0.55 -2.65
N LEU A 64 11.32 0.41 -2.07
CA LEU A 64 10.94 -0.77 -1.28
C LEU A 64 11.02 -2.04 -2.13
N ASN A 65 10.39 -2.04 -3.31
CA ASN A 65 10.37 -3.19 -4.22
C ASN A 65 11.79 -3.58 -4.69
N PHE A 66 12.65 -2.58 -4.95
CA PHE A 66 14.05 -2.83 -5.30
C PHE A 66 14.80 -3.50 -4.15
N ASN A 67 14.71 -2.95 -2.93
CA ASN A 67 15.38 -3.49 -1.75
C ASN A 67 14.89 -4.90 -1.43
N TYR A 68 13.58 -5.15 -1.54
CA TYR A 68 13.01 -6.47 -1.34
C TYR A 68 13.61 -7.48 -2.33
N LYS A 69 13.66 -7.15 -3.63
CA LYS A 69 14.26 -8.03 -4.65
C LYS A 69 15.73 -8.33 -4.35
N VAL A 70 16.52 -7.33 -3.96
CA VAL A 70 17.93 -7.52 -3.58
C VAL A 70 18.05 -8.43 -2.36
N SER A 71 17.22 -8.23 -1.33
CA SER A 71 17.26 -9.06 -0.11
C SER A 71 16.96 -10.54 -0.40
N ILE A 72 15.96 -10.82 -1.25
CA ILE A 72 15.65 -12.19 -1.68
C ILE A 72 16.80 -12.83 -2.45
N GLN A 73 17.46 -12.08 -3.35
CA GLN A 73 18.61 -12.58 -4.09
C GLN A 73 19.77 -12.95 -3.16
N GLN A 74 20.05 -12.10 -2.17
CA GLN A 74 21.10 -12.34 -1.18
C GLN A 74 20.79 -13.56 -0.32
N GLU A 75 19.55 -13.72 0.14
CA GLU A 75 19.17 -14.85 0.97
C GLU A 75 19.21 -16.18 0.18
N ASN A 76 18.74 -16.16 -1.06
CA ASN A 76 18.84 -17.32 -1.96
C ASN A 76 20.30 -17.74 -2.21
N GLN A 77 21.23 -16.78 -2.29
CA GLN A 77 22.64 -17.09 -2.41
C GLN A 77 23.17 -17.82 -1.16
N LYS A 78 22.84 -17.34 0.04
CA LYS A 78 23.25 -18.01 1.29
C LYS A 78 22.69 -19.41 1.40
N ILE A 79 21.40 -19.59 1.07
CA ILE A 79 20.75 -20.90 1.05
C ILE A 79 21.48 -21.84 0.09
N ARG A 80 21.82 -21.35 -1.11
CA ARG A 80 22.57 -22.13 -2.10
C ARG A 80 23.95 -22.54 -1.59
N GLU A 81 24.69 -21.62 -0.97
CA GLU A 81 26.00 -21.90 -0.39
C GLU A 81 25.91 -22.93 0.74
N TYR A 82 24.90 -22.82 1.61
CA TYR A 82 24.62 -23.80 2.65
C TYR A 82 24.31 -25.20 2.09
N LEU A 83 23.47 -25.29 1.06
CA LEU A 83 23.12 -26.57 0.43
C LEU A 83 24.35 -27.23 -0.20
N ILE A 84 25.17 -26.47 -0.93
CA ILE A 84 26.43 -26.97 -1.52
C ILE A 84 27.39 -27.46 -0.43
N SER A 85 27.53 -26.71 0.67
CA SER A 85 28.37 -27.09 1.80
C SER A 85 27.87 -28.38 2.47
N SER A 86 26.56 -28.49 2.68
CA SER A 86 25.95 -29.65 3.36
C SER A 86 26.09 -30.93 2.55
N GLN A 87 25.92 -30.85 1.21
CA GLN A 87 26.17 -31.97 0.29
C GLN A 87 27.64 -32.41 0.32
N LYS A 88 28.59 -31.47 0.36
CA LYS A 88 30.02 -31.79 0.46
C LYS A 88 30.38 -32.49 1.78
N ASN A 89 29.70 -32.11 2.86
CA ASN A 89 29.95 -32.64 4.20
C ASN A 89 29.15 -33.93 4.50
N GLY A 90 28.36 -34.44 3.55
CA GLY A 90 27.56 -35.65 3.73
C GLY A 90 26.44 -35.54 4.77
N ILE A 91 26.01 -34.31 5.09
CA ILE A 91 24.84 -34.05 5.94
C ILE A 91 23.55 -34.32 5.16
N TYR A 92 23.64 -34.21 3.82
CA TYR A 92 22.63 -34.60 2.83
C TYR A 92 23.29 -35.45 1.73
#